data_AF-A0A349S5E7-F1
#
_entry.id   AF-A0A349S5E7-F1
#
_cell.length_a   1.000
_cell.length_b   1.000
_cell.length_c   1.000
_cell.angle_alpha   90.00
_cell.angle_beta   90.00
_cell.angle_gamma   90.00
#
_symmetry.space_group_name_H-M   'P 1'
#
loop_
_entity.id
_entity.type
_entity.pdbx_description
1 polymer ?
#
loop_
_entity_poly.entity_id
_entity_poly.type
_entity_poly.pdbx_seq_one_letter_code
_entity_poly.pdbx_strand_id
1 'polypeptide(L)'
;MKVAYFAPQLPALSATFIYREMWMLAELGAKVIPFSMYQPTQYANDQYARWVRRYVTMISMVSWLVILSCHGYFMMRRPKAYY
;
A
#
# COMPACT_ATOMS: atom_id res chain seq x y z
N MET A 1 -3.75 5.82 20.39
CA MET A 1 -2.62 6.02 19.44
C MET A 1 -3.02 5.47 18.07
N LYS A 2 -2.51 6.05 16.96
CA LYS A 2 -2.81 5.62 15.59
C LYS A 2 -1.52 5.33 14.84
N VAL A 3 -1.41 4.17 14.20
CA VAL A 3 -0.19 3.71 13.53
C VAL A 3 -0.52 3.32 12.10
N ALA A 4 0.20 3.89 11.14
CA ALA A 4 0.07 3.55 9.72
C ALA A 4 1.24 2.65 9.31
N TYR A 5 0.94 1.47 8.78
CA TYR A 5 1.93 0.57 8.21
C TYR A 5 1.93 0.75 6.70
N PHE A 6 3.10 0.95 6.13
CA PHE A 6 3.26 1.08 4.68
C PHE A 6 4.27 0.03 4.21
N ALA A 7 3.85 -0.81 3.27
CA ALA A 7 4.76 -1.79 2.67
C ALA A 7 4.46 -1.98 1.18
N PRO A 8 5.43 -2.51 0.41
CA PRO A 8 5.22 -2.81 -1.00
C PRO A 8 4.04 -3.76 -1.23
N GLN A 9 3.94 -4.83 -0.44
CA GLN A 9 2.89 -5.84 -0.60
C GLN A 9 2.41 -6.32 0.78
N LEU A 10 1.10 -6.23 1.04
CA LEU A 10 0.44 -6.74 2.24
C LEU A 10 -0.86 -7.49 1.87
N PRO A 11 -1.10 -8.70 2.40
CA PRO A 11 -0.18 -9.57 3.14
C PRO A 11 0.63 -10.51 2.20
N ALA A 12 1.89 -10.19 1.94
CA ALA A 12 2.85 -11.07 1.25
C ALA A 12 3.44 -12.19 2.14
N LEU A 13 3.84 -13.32 1.54
CA LEU A 13 4.47 -14.43 2.27
C LEU A 13 5.81 -14.09 2.95
N SER A 14 6.55 -13.11 2.44
CA SER A 14 7.87 -12.73 2.96
C SER A 14 7.84 -11.84 4.20
N ALA A 15 6.66 -11.36 4.64
CA ALA A 15 6.54 -10.32 5.66
C ALA A 15 5.66 -10.73 6.87
N THR A 16 5.74 -12.00 7.30
CA THR A 16 4.93 -12.56 8.39
C THR A 16 5.18 -11.91 9.76
N PHE A 17 6.39 -11.41 10.02
CA PHE A 17 6.71 -10.70 11.27
C PHE A 17 5.85 -9.44 11.46
N ILE A 18 5.66 -8.66 10.39
CA ILE A 18 4.97 -7.37 10.45
C ILE A 18 3.48 -7.58 10.78
N TYR A 19 2.86 -8.70 10.35
CA TYR A 19 1.45 -8.98 10.64
C TYR A 19 1.22 -9.26 12.11
N ARG A 20 2.16 -9.98 12.75
CA ARG A 20 2.10 -10.25 14.19
C ARG A 20 2.23 -8.97 15.00
N GLU A 21 3.16 -8.10 14.62
CA GLU A 21 3.33 -6.80 15.26
C GLU A 21 2.08 -5.93 15.14
N MET A 22 1.54 -5.79 13.93
CA MET A 22 0.28 -5.06 13.67
C MET A 22 -0.88 -5.60 14.51
N TRP A 23 -1.01 -6.93 14.57
CA TRP A 23 -2.05 -7.57 15.37
C TRP A 23 -1.89 -7.26 16.86
N MET A 24 -0.68 -7.40 17.40
CA MET A 24 -0.42 -7.14 18.83
C MET A 24 -0.64 -5.67 19.19
N LEU A 25 -0.27 -4.74 18.31
CA LEU A 25 -0.58 -3.32 18.51
C LEU A 25 -2.09 -3.06 18.50
N ALA A 26 -2.84 -3.73 17.64
CA ALA A 26 -4.30 -3.63 17.63
C ALA A 26 -4.92 -4.17 18.92
N GLU A 27 -4.45 -5.30 19.44
CA GLU A 27 -4.87 -5.87 20.73
C GLU A 27 -4.56 -4.93 21.91
N LEU A 28 -3.46 -4.18 21.84
CA LEU A 28 -3.11 -3.14 22.83
C LEU A 28 -3.95 -1.85 22.69
N GLY A 29 -4.95 -1.83 21.81
CA GLY A 29 -5.85 -0.69 21.60
C GLY A 29 -5.34 0.37 20.63
N ALA A 30 -4.25 0.11 19.89
CA ALA A 30 -3.81 1.02 18.84
C ALA A 30 -4.69 0.89 17.59
N LYS A 31 -5.02 2.02 16.95
CA LYS A 31 -5.68 2.01 15.64
C LYS A 31 -4.63 1.81 14.55
N VAL A 32 -4.50 0.58 14.08
CA VAL A 32 -3.56 0.18 13.03
C VAL A 32 -4.21 0.31 11.65
N ILE A 33 -3.54 0.97 10.70
CA ILE A 33 -4.00 1.12 9.31
C ILE A 33 -2.90 0.62 8.37
N PRO A 34 -3.08 -0.56 7.75
CA PRO A 34 -2.14 -1.08 6.77
C PRO A 34 -2.40 -0.48 5.38
N PHE A 35 -1.31 -0.13 4.70
CA PHE A 35 -1.28 0.37 3.32
C PHE A 35 -0.36 -0.49 2.47
N SER A 36 -0.88 -0.98 1.35
CA SER A 36 -0.13 -1.77 0.38
C SER A 36 -0.02 -1.03 -0.95
N MET A 37 1.17 -0.95 -1.51
CA MET A 37 1.38 -0.35 -2.83
C MET A 37 0.93 -1.29 -3.97
N TYR A 38 1.13 -2.60 -3.79
CA TYR A 38 0.85 -3.61 -4.78
C TYR A 38 0.02 -4.73 -4.19
N GLN A 39 -0.78 -5.41 -5.02
CA GLN A 39 -1.39 -6.68 -4.61
C GLN A 39 -0.30 -7.73 -4.49
N PRO A 40 -0.27 -8.52 -3.40
CA PRO A 40 0.65 -9.63 -3.30
C PRO A 40 0.33 -10.68 -4.39
N THR A 41 1.36 -11.17 -5.08
CA THR A 41 1.22 -12.31 -6.00
C THR A 41 0.88 -13.59 -5.25
N GLN A 42 1.36 -13.71 -4.00
CA GLN A 42 1.07 -14.81 -3.10
C GLN A 42 0.67 -14.27 -1.73
N TYR A 43 -0.48 -14.72 -1.25
CA TYR A 43 -1.01 -14.31 0.04
C TYR A 43 -0.47 -15.19 1.16
N ALA A 44 0.01 -14.57 2.23
CA ALA A 44 0.17 -15.28 3.50
C ALA A 44 -1.21 -15.72 4.01
N ASN A 45 -1.29 -16.93 4.57
CA ASN A 45 -2.57 -17.55 4.96
C ASN A 45 -2.70 -17.82 6.46
N ASP A 46 -1.79 -17.29 7.28
CA ASP A 46 -1.93 -17.36 8.73
C ASP A 46 -3.05 -16.44 9.25
N GLN A 47 -3.42 -16.58 10.53
CA GLN A 47 -4.50 -15.80 11.12
C GLN A 47 -4.24 -14.29 11.09
N TYR A 48 -2.98 -13.87 11.22
CA TYR A 48 -2.58 -12.46 11.27
C TYR A 48 -2.65 -11.84 9.88
N ALA A 49 -2.20 -12.56 8.87
CA ALA A 49 -2.29 -12.19 7.47
C ALA A 49 -3.76 -12.03 7.03
N ARG A 50 -4.65 -12.91 7.47
CA ARG A 50 -6.09 -12.78 7.19
C ARG A 50 -6.68 -11.52 7.81
N TRP A 51 -6.25 -11.14 9.01
CA TRP A 51 -6.66 -9.89 9.62
C TRP A 51 -6.15 -8.68 8.84
N VAL A 52 -4.85 -8.65 8.49
CA VAL A 52 -4.28 -7.57 7.68
C VAL A 52 -5.03 -7.44 6.35
N ARG A 53 -5.35 -8.56 5.70
CA ARG A 53 -6.12 -8.58 4.45
C ARG A 53 -7.48 -7.90 4.55
N ARG A 54 -8.12 -7.95 5.72
CA ARG A 54 -9.44 -7.34 5.94
C ARG A 54 -9.37 -5.81 6.08
N TYR A 55 -8.23 -5.28 6.50
CA TYR A 55 -8.07 -3.86 6.83
C TYR A 55 -7.08 -3.12 5.92
N VAL A 56 -6.35 -3.84 5.06
CA VAL A 56 -5.36 -3.23 4.16
C VAL A 56 -6.03 -2.33 3.14
N THR A 57 -5.53 -1.11 3.05
CA THR A 57 -5.91 -0.16 2.01
C THR A 57 -4.90 -0.23 0.87
N MET A 58 -5.38 -0.44 -0.34
CA MET A 58 -4.54 -0.47 -1.53
C MET A 58 -4.28 0.94 -2.01
N ILE A 59 -3.02 1.34 -2.04
CA ILE A 59 -2.59 2.58 -2.69
C ILE A 59 -2.37 2.22 -4.15
N SER A 60 -3.43 2.38 -4.95
CA SER A 60 -3.46 2.02 -6.36
C SER A 60 -2.32 2.67 -7.15
N MET A 61 -1.76 1.93 -8.10
CA MET A 61 -0.87 2.51 -9.11
C MET A 61 -1.67 3.37 -10.10
N VAL A 62 -1.13 4.54 -10.39
CA VAL A 62 -1.60 5.38 -11.48
C VAL A 62 -1.34 4.66 -12.80
N SER A 63 -2.35 4.56 -13.66
CA SER A 63 -2.19 3.96 -15.00
C SER A 63 -1.13 4.69 -15.81
N TRP A 64 -0.31 3.95 -16.56
CA TRP A 64 0.67 4.55 -17.48
C TRP A 64 0.01 5.51 -18.48
N LEU A 65 -1.24 5.27 -18.87
CA LEU A 65 -1.99 6.20 -19.74
C LEU A 65 -2.26 7.54 -19.07
N VAL A 66 -2.52 7.54 -17.76
CA VAL A 66 -2.71 8.77 -16.97
C VAL A 66 -1.39 9.52 -16.83
N ILE A 67 -0.29 8.79 -16.64
CA ILE A 67 1.04 9.41 -16.56
C ILE A 67 1.42 10.01 -17.92
N LEU A 68 1.22 9.28 -19.02
CA LEU A 68 1.48 9.75 -20.39
C LEU A 68 0.60 10.95 -20.76
N SER A 69 -0.69 10.93 -20.41
CA SER A 69 -1.59 12.05 -20.70
C SER A 69 -1.22 13.29 -19.89
N CYS A 70 -0.81 13.13 -18.63
CA CYS A 70 -0.25 14.22 -17.84
C CYS A 70 1.00 14.79 -18.49
N HIS A 71 1.96 13.96 -18.90
CA HIS A 71 3.17 14.43 -19.57
C HIS A 71 2.88 15.14 -20.90
N GLY A 72 1.99 14.59 -21.74
CA GLY A 72 1.56 15.23 -22.98
C GLY A 72 0.85 16.57 -22.72
N TYR A 73 -0.02 16.63 -21.72
CA TYR A 73 -0.69 17.87 -21.31
C TYR A 73 0.31 18.92 -20.84
N PHE A 74 1.29 18.55 -20.01
CA PHE A 74 2.30 19.48 -19.50
C PHE A 74 3.27 19.94 -20.59
N MET A 75 3.68 19.07 -21.51
CA MET A 75 4.47 19.46 -22.68
C MET A 75 3.74 20.50 -23.54
N MET A 76 2.44 20.32 -23.78
CA MET A 76 1.65 21.29 -24.56
C MET A 76 1.41 22.61 -23.83
N ARG A 77 1.18 22.58 -22.51
CA ARG A 77 0.78 23.76 -21.73
C ARG A 77 1.95 24.56 -21.18
N ARG A 78 3.06 23.91 -20.82
CA ARG A 78 4.23 24.54 -20.18
C ARG A 78 5.55 23.92 -20.66
N PRO A 79 5.88 24.03 -21.95
CA PRO A 79 7.09 23.42 -22.51
C PRO A 79 8.38 23.89 -21.83
N LYS A 80 8.45 25.17 -21.42
CA LYS A 80 9.64 25.77 -20.77
C LYS A 80 9.87 25.34 -19.31
N ALA A 81 8.88 24.71 -18.66
CA ALA A 81 8.99 24.25 -17.27
C ALA A 81 9.08 22.72 -17.18
N TYR A 82 8.98 22.04 -18.32
CA TYR A 82 9.05 20.58 -18.42
C TYR A 82 10.47 20.07 -18.71
N TYR A 83 11.33 20.96 -19.23
CA TYR A 83 12.77 20.75 -19.44
C TYR A 83 13.58 21.54 -18.41
#